data_AF-A0AAV7J1G0-F1
#
_entry.id   AF-A0AAV7J1G0-F1
#
_cell.length_a   1.000
_cell.length_b   1.000
_cell.length_c   1.000
_cell.angle_alpha   90.00
_cell.angle_beta   90.00
_cell.angle_gamma   90.00
#
_symmetry.space_group_name_H-M   'P 1'
#
loop_
_entity.id
_entity.type
_entity.pdbx_description
1 polymer ?
#
loop_
_entity_poly.entity_id
_entity_poly.type
_entity_poly.pdbx_seq_one_letter_code
_entity_poly.pdbx_strand_id
1 'polypeptide(L)'
;MELPSSWMRNNIKYKEESLISFSYLICDMIDGKYLSFNLKEVIVDSKLELYTHILDKPLNVSPYFNVKKSITSVNDLEEYLRQVNSLKVCRGIVIPDINEYENSDALVIDKRNMTMSQKSEASVLNKLRSNDVAKNQCDVVQEILKASHCKNSSGRRYSENWLMLCMLLYMRSVSGYNLYP
;
A
#
# COMPACT_ATOMS: atom_id res chain seq x y z
N MET A 1 -20.74 -14.27 -12.22
CA MET A 1 -19.90 -13.33 -11.47
C MET A 1 -19.61 -12.12 -12.33
N GLU A 2 -20.04 -10.96 -11.87
CA GLU A 2 -19.66 -9.68 -12.48
C GLU A 2 -18.41 -9.16 -11.77
N LEU A 3 -17.37 -8.86 -12.55
CA LEU A 3 -16.14 -8.29 -12.00
C LEU A 3 -16.32 -6.78 -11.77
N PRO A 4 -15.67 -6.21 -10.74
CA PRO A 4 -15.63 -4.76 -10.61
C PRO A 4 -14.96 -4.14 -11.86
N SER A 5 -15.31 -2.90 -12.18
CA SER A 5 -14.75 -2.19 -13.34
C SER A 5 -13.23 -2.21 -13.37
N SER A 6 -12.63 -2.41 -14.54
CA SER A 6 -11.17 -2.51 -14.78
C SER A 6 -10.49 -3.77 -14.23
N TRP A 7 -11.23 -4.70 -13.61
CA TRP A 7 -10.72 -6.05 -13.35
C TRP A 7 -10.86 -6.93 -14.58
N MET A 8 -9.87 -7.77 -14.78
CA MET A 8 -9.86 -8.78 -15.82
C MET A 8 -9.61 -10.15 -15.20
N ARG A 9 -10.15 -11.20 -15.83
CA ARG A 9 -9.88 -12.58 -15.45
C ARG A 9 -8.94 -13.21 -16.46
N ASN A 10 -7.87 -13.81 -15.96
CA ASN A 10 -6.90 -14.59 -16.71
C ASN A 10 -6.91 -16.03 -16.19
N ASN A 11 -6.97 -17.00 -17.09
CA ASN A 11 -6.74 -18.40 -16.74
C ASN A 11 -5.26 -18.70 -17.03
N ILE A 12 -4.51 -19.06 -15.99
CA ILE A 12 -3.08 -19.27 -16.05
C ILE A 12 -2.81 -20.76 -15.86
N LYS A 13 -1.97 -21.34 -16.72
CA LYS A 13 -1.39 -22.65 -16.49
C LYS A 13 0.04 -22.48 -16.06
N TYR A 14 0.37 -22.98 -14.88
CA TYR A 14 1.74 -22.97 -14.37
C TYR A 14 2.11 -24.39 -13.97
N LYS A 15 3.07 -24.98 -14.71
CA LYS A 15 3.40 -26.40 -14.60
C LYS A 15 2.15 -27.26 -14.77
N GLU A 16 1.79 -28.06 -13.76
CA GLU A 16 0.62 -28.94 -13.74
C GLU A 16 -0.60 -28.29 -13.05
N GLU A 17 -0.47 -27.04 -12.58
CA GLU A 17 -1.54 -26.34 -11.88
C GLU A 17 -2.29 -25.38 -12.80
N SER A 18 -3.61 -25.34 -12.63
CA SER A 18 -4.48 -24.33 -13.22
C SER A 18 -4.82 -23.30 -12.16
N LEU A 19 -4.49 -22.04 -12.45
CA LEU A 19 -4.74 -20.90 -11.58
C LEU A 19 -5.71 -19.95 -12.28
N ILE A 20 -6.48 -19.20 -11.50
CA ILE A 20 -7.28 -18.09 -12.00
C ILE A 20 -6.74 -16.81 -11.39
N SER A 21 -6.23 -15.91 -12.21
CA SER A 21 -5.80 -14.58 -11.79
C SER A 21 -6.89 -13.57 -12.14
N PHE A 22 -7.19 -12.70 -11.19
CA PHE A 22 -7.99 -11.50 -11.36
C PHE A 22 -7.06 -10.31 -11.23
N SER A 23 -6.90 -9.53 -12.29
CA SER A 23 -5.93 -8.43 -12.33
C SER A 23 -6.65 -7.10 -12.52
N TYR A 24 -6.28 -6.09 -11.72
CA TYR A 24 -6.71 -4.71 -11.86
C TYR A 24 -5.58 -3.91 -12.51
N LEU A 25 -5.71 -3.73 -13.82
CA LEU A 25 -4.75 -2.94 -14.59
C LEU A 25 -5.16 -1.46 -14.56
N ILE A 26 -4.17 -0.61 -14.33
CA ILE A 26 -4.30 0.82 -14.58
C ILE A 26 -3.33 1.23 -15.68
N CYS A 27 -3.72 2.26 -16.42
CA CYS A 27 -2.90 2.89 -17.43
C CYS A 27 -2.73 4.36 -17.05
N ASP A 28 -1.49 4.85 -17.10
CA ASP A 28 -1.14 6.22 -16.78
C ASP A 28 -0.26 6.81 -17.89
N MET A 29 -0.27 8.13 -18.02
CA MET A 29 0.60 8.85 -18.96
C MET A 29 1.78 9.45 -18.20
N ILE A 30 2.97 8.91 -18.45
CA ILE A 30 4.22 9.36 -17.82
C ILE A 30 5.17 9.79 -18.94
N ASP A 31 5.62 11.03 -18.91
CA ASP A 31 6.52 11.62 -19.91
C ASP A 31 6.04 11.43 -21.36
N GLY A 32 4.72 11.60 -21.57
CA GLY A 32 4.08 11.46 -22.89
C GLY A 32 3.95 10.03 -23.40
N LYS A 33 4.27 9.01 -22.58
CA LYS A 33 4.09 7.60 -22.90
C LYS A 33 3.01 6.98 -22.03
N TYR A 34 2.19 6.12 -22.62
CA TYR A 34 1.26 5.28 -21.87
C TYR A 34 2.03 4.13 -21.23
N LEU A 35 1.89 4.00 -19.92
CA LEU A 35 2.40 2.88 -19.14
C LEU A 35 1.25 2.20 -18.43
N SER A 36 1.10 0.90 -18.66
CA SER A 36 0.16 0.05 -17.93
C SER A 36 0.90 -0.79 -16.91
N PHE A 37 0.30 -0.98 -15.73
CA PHE A 37 0.82 -1.88 -14.73
C PHE A 37 -0.30 -2.49 -13.89
N ASN A 38 0.00 -3.64 -13.30
CA ASN A 38 -0.93 -4.36 -12.44
C ASN A 38 -0.88 -3.76 -11.03
N LEU A 39 -1.95 -3.09 -10.64
CA LEU A 39 -2.00 -2.44 -9.33
C LEU A 39 -2.42 -3.43 -8.25
N LYS A 40 -3.37 -4.31 -8.55
CA LYS A 40 -3.97 -5.28 -7.63
C LYS A 40 -4.17 -6.58 -8.37
N GLU A 41 -3.74 -7.69 -7.79
CA GLU A 41 -3.99 -9.02 -8.33
C GLU A 41 -4.53 -9.93 -7.23
N VAL A 42 -5.52 -10.76 -7.58
CA VAL A 42 -6.01 -11.84 -6.74
C VAL A 42 -5.89 -13.13 -7.51
N ILE A 43 -5.13 -14.08 -6.97
CA ILE A 43 -4.93 -15.40 -7.56
C ILE A 43 -5.73 -16.41 -6.74
N VAL A 44 -6.46 -17.26 -7.44
CA VAL A 44 -7.13 -18.45 -6.91
C VAL A 44 -6.38 -19.67 -7.42
N ASP A 45 -5.89 -20.51 -6.50
CA ASP A 45 -5.24 -21.76 -6.86
C ASP A 45 -6.21 -22.95 -7.00
N SER A 46 -5.65 -24.12 -7.29
CA SER A 46 -6.40 -25.37 -7.44
C SER A 46 -7.06 -25.86 -6.14
N LYS A 47 -6.60 -25.37 -4.98
CA LYS A 47 -7.14 -25.66 -3.64
C LYS A 47 -8.14 -24.61 -3.19
N LEU A 48 -8.48 -23.64 -4.06
CA LEU A 48 -9.37 -22.52 -3.78
C LEU A 48 -8.80 -21.56 -2.71
N GLU A 49 -7.48 -21.50 -2.55
CA GLU A 49 -6.81 -20.50 -1.71
C GLU A 49 -6.57 -19.20 -2.47
N LEU A 50 -6.68 -18.08 -1.75
CA LEU A 50 -6.58 -16.73 -2.27
C LEU A 50 -5.22 -16.10 -1.92
N TYR A 51 -4.59 -15.54 -2.94
CA TYR A 51 -3.34 -14.78 -2.81
C TYR A 51 -3.56 -13.39 -3.38
N THR A 52 -3.29 -12.35 -2.60
CA THR A 52 -3.37 -10.96 -3.06
C THR A 52 -1.96 -10.44 -3.34
N HIS A 53 -1.77 -9.79 -4.48
CA HIS A 53 -0.60 -9.00 -4.78
C HIS A 53 -1.00 -7.54 -5.01
N ILE A 54 -0.16 -6.61 -4.57
CA ILE A 54 -0.29 -5.17 -4.84
C ILE A 54 1.03 -4.72 -5.44
N LEU A 55 1.00 -4.10 -6.63
CA LEU A 55 2.21 -3.70 -7.37
C LEU A 55 3.25 -4.84 -7.45
N ASP A 56 2.80 -6.03 -7.83
CA ASP A 56 3.59 -7.27 -7.94
C ASP A 56 4.22 -7.77 -6.63
N LYS A 57 3.82 -7.22 -5.47
CA LYS A 57 4.27 -7.69 -4.14
C LYS A 57 3.16 -8.45 -3.41
N PRO A 58 3.45 -9.61 -2.81
CA PRO A 58 2.45 -10.35 -2.05
C PRO A 58 2.02 -9.55 -0.82
N LEU A 59 0.71 -9.46 -0.61
CA LEU A 59 0.11 -8.76 0.53
C LEU A 59 -0.69 -9.73 1.39
N ASN A 60 -0.36 -9.80 2.67
CA ASN A 60 -1.21 -10.46 3.63
C ASN A 60 -2.40 -9.55 3.98
N VAL A 61 -3.56 -9.85 3.41
CA VAL A 61 -4.76 -9.04 3.60
C VAL A 61 -5.59 -9.40 4.84
N SER A 62 -5.28 -10.51 5.52
CA SER A 62 -6.02 -10.97 6.71
C SER A 62 -6.12 -9.94 7.85
N PRO A 63 -5.14 -9.04 8.09
CA PRO A 63 -5.29 -7.99 9.10
C PRO A 63 -6.30 -6.89 8.73
N TYR A 64 -6.61 -6.73 7.44
CA TYR A 64 -7.42 -5.63 6.92
C TYR A 64 -8.85 -6.06 6.60
N PHE A 65 -9.05 -7.36 6.35
CA PHE A 65 -10.31 -7.91 5.93
C PHE A 65 -10.73 -9.09 6.79
N ASN A 66 -12.03 -9.17 7.08
CA ASN A 66 -12.62 -10.34 7.71
C ASN A 66 -13.02 -11.37 6.65
N VAL A 67 -12.08 -11.83 5.83
CA VAL A 67 -12.35 -12.86 4.81
C VAL A 67 -11.51 -14.10 5.05
N LYS A 68 -12.10 -15.24 4.73
CA LYS A 68 -11.41 -16.53 4.73
C LYS A 68 -10.36 -16.55 3.62
N LYS A 69 -9.22 -17.19 3.89
CA LYS A 69 -8.17 -17.41 2.88
C LYS A 69 -8.61 -18.38 1.79
N SER A 70 -9.51 -19.31 2.09
CA SER A 70 -10.09 -20.23 1.12
C SER A 70 -11.54 -19.88 0.83
N ILE A 71 -11.92 -20.02 -0.44
CA ILE A 71 -13.30 -19.79 -0.89
C ILE A 71 -14.06 -21.11 -0.96
N THR A 72 -15.33 -21.07 -0.57
CA THR A 72 -16.26 -22.21 -0.68
C THR A 72 -17.37 -21.95 -1.70
N SER A 73 -17.54 -20.69 -2.09
CA SER A 73 -18.53 -20.25 -3.05
C SER A 73 -18.00 -19.12 -3.94
N VAL A 74 -18.67 -18.89 -5.06
CA VAL A 74 -18.40 -17.74 -5.93
C VAL A 74 -18.65 -16.41 -5.22
N ASN A 75 -19.61 -16.37 -4.30
CA ASN A 75 -19.91 -15.16 -3.52
C ASN A 75 -18.75 -14.76 -2.59
N ASP A 76 -18.03 -15.75 -2.05
CA ASP A 76 -16.83 -15.49 -1.22
C ASP A 76 -15.75 -14.76 -2.04
N LEU A 77 -15.58 -15.17 -3.31
CA LEU A 77 -14.65 -14.55 -4.24
C LEU A 77 -15.10 -13.14 -4.65
N GLU A 78 -16.38 -12.94 -4.94
CA GLU A 78 -16.94 -11.62 -5.27
C GLU A 78 -16.74 -10.62 -4.13
N GLU A 79 -17.04 -11.04 -2.90
CA GLU A 79 -16.86 -10.20 -1.71
C GLU A 79 -15.38 -9.90 -1.46
N TYR A 80 -14.50 -10.90 -1.63
CA TYR A 80 -13.05 -10.69 -1.53
C TYR A 80 -12.54 -9.68 -2.57
N LEU A 81 -12.94 -9.83 -3.84
CA LEU A 81 -12.58 -8.91 -4.91
C LEU A 81 -13.09 -7.49 -4.65
N ARG A 82 -14.30 -7.33 -4.09
CA ARG A 82 -14.82 -6.01 -3.69
C ARG A 82 -13.97 -5.37 -2.59
N GLN A 83 -13.56 -6.15 -1.60
CA GLN A 83 -12.71 -5.66 -0.50
C GLN A 83 -11.33 -5.25 -1.00
N VAL A 84 -10.66 -6.10 -1.80
CA VAL A 84 -9.37 -5.77 -2.43
C VAL A 84 -9.51 -4.55 -3.35
N ASN A 85 -10.59 -4.47 -4.15
CA ASN A 85 -10.87 -3.32 -5.00
C ASN A 85 -10.98 -2.02 -4.19
N SER A 86 -11.51 -2.07 -2.97
CA SER A 86 -11.66 -0.88 -2.11
C SER A 86 -10.34 -0.36 -1.49
N LEU A 87 -9.23 -1.10 -1.61
CA LEU A 87 -7.94 -0.67 -1.11
C LEU A 87 -7.39 0.50 -1.92
N LYS A 88 -7.02 1.57 -1.23
CA LYS A 88 -6.28 2.66 -1.87
C LYS A 88 -4.80 2.32 -1.87
N VAL A 89 -4.22 2.24 -3.05
CA VAL A 89 -2.81 1.90 -3.23
C VAL A 89 -2.05 3.17 -3.56
N CYS A 90 -1.05 3.46 -2.75
CA CYS A 90 -0.05 4.46 -3.07
C CYS A 90 1.15 3.76 -3.70
N ARG A 91 1.63 4.25 -4.84
CA ARG A 91 2.87 3.73 -5.44
C ARG A 91 4.11 4.03 -4.59
N GLY A 92 3.99 4.89 -3.57
CA GLY A 92 5.12 5.44 -2.83
C GLY A 92 6.00 6.31 -3.73
N ILE A 93 7.15 6.73 -3.19
CA ILE A 93 8.26 7.20 -4.02
C ILE A 93 9.03 5.95 -4.42
N VAL A 94 8.94 5.55 -5.69
CA VAL A 94 9.96 4.70 -6.30
C VAL A 94 11.00 5.67 -6.83
N ILE A 95 12.09 5.88 -6.07
CA ILE A 95 13.29 6.47 -6.67
C ILE A 95 13.76 5.41 -7.67
N PRO A 96 13.83 5.70 -8.98
CA PRO A 96 14.33 4.73 -9.94
C PRO A 96 15.85 4.61 -9.71
N ASP A 97 16.25 3.78 -8.76
CA ASP A 97 17.62 3.29 -8.71
C ASP A 97 17.76 2.26 -9.83
N ILE A 98 18.69 2.55 -10.74
CA ILE A 98 18.88 1.83 -12.00
C ILE A 98 19.35 0.37 -11.77
N ASN A 99 19.55 -0.09 -10.53
CA ASN A 99 20.20 -1.39 -10.28
C ASN A 99 19.70 -2.24 -9.11
N GLU A 100 18.59 -1.98 -8.42
CA GLU A 100 18.17 -2.87 -7.32
C GLU A 100 16.68 -3.22 -7.35
N TYR A 101 16.40 -4.44 -7.80
CA TYR A 101 15.09 -5.09 -7.73
C TYR A 101 14.92 -5.84 -6.40
N GLU A 102 15.35 -5.26 -5.28
CA GLU A 102 15.16 -5.87 -3.96
C GLU A 102 14.62 -4.86 -2.94
N ASN A 103 13.45 -5.20 -2.36
CA ASN A 103 12.91 -4.68 -1.10
C ASN A 103 12.45 -3.21 -1.00
N SER A 104 11.48 -2.79 -1.82
CA SER A 104 10.55 -1.72 -1.42
C SER A 104 9.19 -2.28 -1.02
N ASP A 105 8.88 -2.26 0.28
CA ASP A 105 7.56 -2.64 0.81
C ASP A 105 6.47 -1.68 0.29
N ALA A 106 5.45 -2.23 -0.39
CA ALA A 106 4.28 -1.45 -0.79
C ALA A 106 3.47 -1.06 0.47
N LEU A 107 3.39 0.24 0.77
CA LEU A 107 2.58 0.77 1.88
C LEU A 107 1.12 0.91 1.45
N VAL A 108 0.26 -0.01 1.91
CA VAL A 108 -1.20 0.10 1.78
C VAL A 108 -1.74 1.09 2.81
N ILE A 109 -2.46 2.12 2.36
CA ILE A 109 -3.01 3.17 3.22
C ILE A 109 -4.50 2.91 3.45
N ASP A 110 -4.87 2.35 4.61
CA ASP A 110 -6.26 2.27 5.05
C ASP A 110 -6.74 3.63 5.60
N LYS A 111 -7.79 4.20 4.99
CA LYS A 111 -8.40 5.46 5.44
C LYS A 111 -9.40 5.28 6.59
N ARG A 112 -9.88 4.06 6.90
CA ARG A 112 -10.92 3.89 7.93
C ARG A 112 -10.42 4.12 9.36
N ASN A 113 -9.10 4.19 9.57
CA ASN A 113 -8.50 4.50 10.87
C ASN A 113 -7.42 5.60 10.80
N MET A 114 -7.60 6.62 9.96
CA MET A 114 -6.75 7.83 10.00
C MET A 114 -7.11 8.75 11.18
N THR A 115 -7.15 8.18 12.38
CA THR A 115 -6.79 8.90 13.59
C THR A 115 -5.29 8.66 13.77
N MET A 116 -4.45 9.70 13.72
CA MET A 116 -3.07 9.64 14.23
C MET A 116 -3.07 9.46 15.77
N SER A 117 -3.84 8.51 16.28
CA SER A 117 -4.15 8.38 17.71
C SER A 117 -3.93 6.97 18.25
N GLN A 118 -3.52 5.96 17.47
CA GLN A 118 -3.50 4.58 17.99
C GLN A 118 -2.27 3.72 17.69
N LYS A 119 -1.20 4.27 17.10
CA LYS A 119 0.13 3.67 17.26
C LYS A 119 0.97 4.63 18.07
N SER A 120 1.37 4.22 19.27
CA SER A 120 2.25 5.03 20.11
C SER A 120 3.57 5.27 19.35
N GLU A 121 4.14 6.47 19.49
CA GLU A 121 5.48 6.82 19.01
C GLU A 121 6.49 5.70 19.33
N ALA A 122 6.39 5.14 20.54
CA ALA A 122 7.17 4.00 20.99
C ALA A 122 7.05 2.75 20.10
N SER A 123 5.86 2.43 19.57
CA SER A 123 5.67 1.28 18.69
C SER A 123 6.39 1.45 17.35
N VAL A 124 6.40 2.67 16.80
CA VAL A 124 7.10 2.99 15.55
C VAL A 124 8.62 2.94 15.76
N LEU A 125 9.12 3.59 16.81
CA LEU A 125 10.55 3.61 17.11
C LEU A 125 11.10 2.22 17.44
N ASN A 126 10.35 1.39 18.15
CA ASN A 126 10.76 0.01 18.44
C ASN A 126 10.87 -0.83 17.16
N LYS A 127 9.98 -0.63 16.19
CA LYS A 127 10.07 -1.30 14.88
C LYS A 127 11.28 -0.85 14.07
N LEU A 128 11.61 0.43 14.09
CA LEU A 128 12.81 0.91 13.38
C LEU A 128 14.08 0.30 13.97
N ARG A 129 14.18 0.29 15.30
CA ARG A 129 15.30 -0.32 16.02
C ARG A 129 15.40 -1.83 15.79
N SER A 130 14.26 -2.54 15.72
CA SER A 130 14.27 -3.98 15.46
C SER A 130 14.64 -4.37 14.02
N ASN A 131 14.63 -3.40 13.09
CA ASN A 131 15.04 -3.59 11.69
C ASN A 131 16.42 -2.99 11.40
N ASP A 132 17.24 -2.78 12.44
CA ASP A 132 18.63 -2.29 12.33
C ASP A 132 18.78 -0.95 11.59
N VAL A 133 17.74 -0.10 11.67
CA VAL A 133 17.75 1.24 11.08
C VAL A 133 18.76 2.11 11.84
N ALA A 134 19.58 2.84 11.08
CA ALA A 134 20.64 3.67 11.66
C ALA A 134 20.06 4.71 12.65
N LYS A 135 20.81 4.98 13.72
CA LYS A 135 20.37 5.86 14.81
C LYS A 135 19.93 7.24 14.31
N ASN A 136 20.70 7.83 13.40
CA ASN A 136 20.37 9.13 12.79
C ASN A 136 19.01 9.11 12.07
N GLN A 137 18.68 8.03 11.36
CA GLN A 137 17.39 7.86 10.69
C GLN A 137 16.26 7.69 11.72
N CYS A 138 16.50 6.95 12.81
CA CYS A 138 15.55 6.84 13.91
C CYS A 138 15.28 8.21 14.57
N ASP A 139 16.33 9.00 14.80
CA ASP A 139 16.25 10.33 15.41
C ASP A 139 15.44 11.28 14.51
N VAL A 140 15.65 11.23 13.19
CA VAL A 140 14.86 12.00 12.22
C VAL A 140 13.37 11.61 12.28
N VAL A 141 13.04 10.31 12.28
CA VAL A 141 11.63 9.87 12.39
C VAL A 141 11.02 10.30 13.72
N GLN A 142 11.79 10.26 14.81
CA GLN A 142 11.32 10.73 16.10
C GLN A 142 10.94 12.22 16.07
N GLU A 143 11.79 13.07 15.47
CA GLU A 143 11.51 14.50 15.35
C GLU A 143 10.32 14.81 14.44
N ILE A 144 10.14 14.04 13.35
CA ILE A 144 8.93 14.09 12.52
C ILE A 144 7.70 13.78 13.36
N LEU A 145 7.70 12.69 14.13
CA LEU A 145 6.55 12.29 14.95
C LEU A 145 6.22 13.37 15.99
N LYS A 146 7.22 13.86 16.73
CA LYS A 146 7.05 14.97 17.70
C LYS A 146 6.45 16.21 17.04
N ALA A 147 7.06 16.67 15.94
CA ALA A 147 6.64 17.89 15.24
C ALA A 147 5.21 17.77 14.67
N SER A 148 4.77 16.57 14.29
CA SER A 148 3.43 16.31 13.77
C SER A 148 2.31 16.45 14.82
N HIS A 149 2.65 16.33 16.10
CA HIS A 149 1.72 16.49 17.23
C HIS A 149 1.66 17.93 17.76
N CYS A 150 2.62 18.78 17.41
CA CYS A 150 2.65 20.18 17.82
C CYS A 150 1.67 21.03 17.01
N LYS A 151 0.76 21.72 17.71
CA LYS A 151 -0.03 22.81 17.10
C LYS A 151 0.76 24.11 17.16
N ASN A 152 0.64 24.96 16.14
CA ASN A 152 1.20 26.31 16.22
C ASN A 152 0.36 27.22 17.13
N SER A 153 0.84 28.44 17.40
CA SER A 153 0.15 29.45 18.22
C SER A 153 -1.24 29.84 17.69
N SER A 154 -1.52 29.58 16.41
CA SER A 154 -2.82 29.76 15.77
C SER A 154 -3.70 28.49 15.79
N GLY A 155 -3.31 27.45 16.51
CA GLY A 155 -4.03 26.17 16.62
C GLY A 155 -3.98 25.28 15.37
N ARG A 156 -3.19 25.65 14.36
CA ARG A 156 -3.03 24.87 13.12
C ARG A 156 -2.16 23.65 13.37
N ARG A 157 -2.46 22.55 12.65
CA ARG A 157 -1.79 21.26 12.74
C ARG A 157 -0.33 21.29 12.24
N TYR A 158 0.04 22.29 11.44
CA TYR A 158 1.36 22.38 10.82
C TYR A 158 2.13 23.56 11.41
N SER A 159 3.13 23.26 12.23
CA SER A 159 4.11 24.24 12.72
C SER A 159 5.13 24.59 11.62
N GLU A 160 5.83 25.71 11.77
CA GLU A 160 6.93 26.06 10.84
C GLU A 160 8.02 25.00 10.83
N ASN A 161 8.34 24.42 11.99
CA ASN A 161 9.29 23.30 12.11
C ASN A 161 8.83 22.07 11.31
N TRP A 162 7.53 21.76 11.36
CA TRP A 162 6.95 20.68 10.55
C TRP A 162 7.09 20.96 9.06
N LEU A 163 6.76 22.19 8.62
CA LEU A 163 6.90 22.60 7.21
C LEU A 163 8.36 22.58 6.75
N MET A 164 9.29 23.03 7.59
CA MET A 164 10.73 23.00 7.32
C MET A 164 11.24 21.57 7.18
N LEU A 165 10.83 20.66 8.07
CA LEU A 165 11.15 19.24 7.94
C LEU A 165 10.57 18.63 6.66
N CYS A 166 9.33 18.98 6.29
CA CYS A 166 8.74 18.54 5.03
C CYS A 166 9.56 19.03 3.82
N MET A 167 10.04 20.27 3.83
CA MET A 167 10.85 20.82 2.75
C MET A 167 12.24 20.17 2.67
N LEU A 168 12.91 19.98 3.82
CA LEU A 168 14.24 19.35 3.90
C LEU A 168 14.23 17.88 3.48
N LEU A 169 13.16 17.17 3.82
CA LEU A 169 13.00 15.74 3.55
C LEU A 169 12.19 15.46 2.28
N TYR A 170 11.86 16.49 1.49
CA TYR A 170 11.02 16.39 0.30
C TYR A 170 9.68 15.67 0.52
N MET A 171 9.12 15.75 1.74
CA MET A 171 7.84 15.13 2.07
C MET A 171 6.68 15.91 1.45
N ARG A 172 5.85 15.23 0.66
CA ARG A 172 4.64 15.81 0.06
C ARG A 172 3.43 15.61 0.96
N SER A 173 2.44 16.49 0.84
CA SER A 173 1.12 16.27 1.45
C SER A 173 0.46 15.02 0.85
N VAL A 174 -0.52 14.45 1.56
CA VAL A 174 -1.28 13.28 1.06
C VAL A 174 -1.88 13.53 -0.33
N SER A 175 -2.29 14.77 -0.62
CA SER A 175 -2.80 15.20 -1.94
C SER A 175 -1.73 15.30 -3.03
N GLY A 176 -0.45 15.30 -2.68
CA GLY A 176 0.67 15.30 -3.62
C GLY A 176 1.16 13.91 -4.00
N TYR A 177 0.59 12.84 -3.41
CA TYR A 177 0.81 11.47 -3.86
C TYR A 177 -0.29 11.07 -4.85
N ASN A 178 0.11 10.46 -5.96
CA ASN A 178 -0.82 9.84 -6.91
C ASN A 178 -1.38 8.57 -6.27
N LEU A 179 -2.47 8.72 -5.52
CA LEU A 179 -3.19 7.61 -4.91
C LEU A 179 -4.19 7.07 -5.93
N TYR A 180 -4.07 5.77 -6.25
CA TYR A 180 -5.02 5.11 -7.14
C TYR A 180 -6.19 4.53 -6.33
N PRO A 181 -7.44 4.62 -6.84
CA PRO A 181 -8.62 4.06 -6.20
C PRO A 181 -8.57 2.52 -6.08
#